data_AF-A0A849CKM7-F1
#
_entry.id   AF-A0A849CKM7-F1
#
_cell.length_a   1.000
_cell.length_b   1.000
_cell.length_c   1.000
_cell.angle_alpha   90.00
_cell.angle_beta   90.00
_cell.angle_gamma   90.00
#
_symmetry.space_group_name_H-M   'P 1'
#
loop_
_entity.id
_entity.type
_entity.pdbx_description
1 polymer ?
#
loop_
_entity_poly.entity_id
_entity_poly.type
_entity_poly.pdbx_seq_one_letter_code
_entity_poly.pdbx_strand_id
1 'polypeptide(L)'
;MWKKCGLFLMSFTLSHTVYGLDYLPEQIELLKDAQKGNPEAQYDLAMSLQTTTDMAHLKQSDFFYWLEQAANNKYDVAQDLLDDILAEYDPKLLQDLAPNGSQKIFDEVYQLDKQQPKNYALIVSKLKQAAELENYTALAQLSWIYGDSRLAKNYGVAFSTIKACTLATYNNLRHGDINKEDMEYLCSGDVLNRADWPQAQKLANKMAAEIKQKPTALFSLLDQLK
;
A
#
# COMPACT_ATOMS: atom_id res chain seq x y z
N MET A 1 -30.01 44.26 25.57
CA MET A 1 -29.52 43.74 24.28
C MET A 1 -28.17 43.08 24.50
N TRP A 2 -28.11 41.75 24.66
CA TRP A 2 -26.85 40.99 24.70
C TRP A 2 -26.80 40.10 23.47
N LYS A 3 -25.85 40.39 22.57
CA LYS A 3 -25.54 39.53 21.42
C LYS A 3 -24.64 38.40 21.91
N LYS A 4 -25.14 37.17 21.85
CA LYS A 4 -24.33 35.96 22.02
C LYS A 4 -23.31 35.90 20.87
N CYS A 5 -22.02 35.93 21.20
CA CYS A 5 -20.98 35.47 20.30
C CYS A 5 -21.10 33.94 20.22
N GLY A 6 -21.66 33.45 19.11
CA GLY A 6 -21.61 32.04 18.79
C GLY A 6 -20.18 31.69 18.41
N LEU A 7 -19.50 30.96 19.29
CA LEU A 7 -18.26 30.27 18.97
C LEU A 7 -18.64 29.20 17.92
N PHE A 8 -18.41 29.51 16.64
CA PHE A 8 -18.55 28.54 15.57
C PHE A 8 -17.33 27.62 15.66
N LEU A 9 -17.43 26.57 16.48
CA LEU A 9 -16.54 25.42 16.40
C LEU A 9 -16.75 24.84 15.00
N MET A 10 -15.89 25.20 14.04
CA MET A 10 -15.74 24.41 12.84
C MET A 10 -15.22 23.04 13.28
N SER A 11 -16.14 22.12 13.54
CA SER A 11 -15.84 20.71 13.47
C SER A 11 -15.49 20.44 12.01
N PHE A 12 -14.20 20.58 11.68
CA PHE A 12 -13.65 19.96 10.49
C PHE A 12 -13.75 18.46 10.72
N THR A 13 -14.91 17.88 10.39
CA THR A 13 -14.96 16.48 10.01
C THR A 13 -14.23 16.42 8.68
N LEU A 14 -12.90 16.37 8.72
CA LEU A 14 -12.12 15.99 7.57
C LEU A 14 -12.59 14.57 7.23
N SER A 15 -13.50 14.48 6.27
CA SER A 15 -13.75 13.24 5.53
C SER A 15 -12.47 12.97 4.75
N HIS A 16 -11.47 12.42 5.43
CA HIS A 16 -10.23 12.01 4.80
C HIS A 16 -10.62 10.93 3.80
N THR A 17 -10.56 11.28 2.53
CA THR A 17 -10.79 10.34 1.45
C THR A 17 -9.48 9.56 1.36
N VAL A 18 -9.48 8.29 1.74
CA VAL A 18 -8.28 7.46 1.72
C VAL A 18 -7.84 7.29 0.26
N TYR A 19 -6.63 7.74 -0.06
CA TYR A 19 -6.06 7.60 -1.39
C TYR A 19 -5.17 6.35 -1.46
N GLY A 20 -5.75 5.25 -1.94
CA GLY A 20 -5.12 3.93 -1.99
C GLY A 20 -5.94 2.86 -1.29
N LEU A 21 -5.24 1.84 -0.75
CA LEU A 21 -5.88 0.75 -0.01
C LEU A 21 -6.65 1.27 1.20
N ASP A 22 -7.77 0.62 1.49
CA ASP A 22 -8.48 0.87 2.75
C ASP A 22 -7.56 0.62 3.95
N TYR A 23 -7.60 1.49 4.95
CA TYR A 23 -6.78 1.31 6.14
C TYR A 23 -7.08 -0.01 6.87
N LEU A 24 -5.99 -0.68 7.24
CA LEU A 24 -5.96 -1.85 8.10
C LEU A 24 -6.39 -1.47 9.53
N PRO A 25 -6.84 -2.44 10.36
CA PRO A 25 -7.23 -2.17 11.75
C PRO A 25 -6.18 -1.41 12.56
N GLU A 26 -4.91 -1.78 12.43
CA GLU A 26 -3.77 -1.17 13.12
C GLU A 26 -3.58 0.29 12.69
N GLN A 27 -3.72 0.55 11.39
CA GLN A 27 -3.69 1.88 10.81
C GLN A 27 -4.87 2.75 11.27
N ILE A 28 -6.04 2.14 11.50
CA ILE A 28 -7.21 2.85 12.04
C ILE A 28 -6.97 3.29 13.49
N GLU A 29 -6.29 2.48 14.31
CA GLU A 29 -5.93 2.91 15.67
C GLU A 29 -4.91 4.05 15.64
N LEU A 30 -3.87 3.95 14.82
CA LEU A 30 -2.90 5.04 14.61
C LEU A 30 -3.59 6.30 14.11
N LEU A 31 -4.53 6.19 13.16
CA LEU A 31 -5.30 7.31 12.62
C LEU A 31 -6.03 8.10 13.71
N LYS A 32 -6.63 7.43 14.69
CA LYS A 32 -7.36 8.12 15.78
C LYS A 32 -6.43 9.01 16.59
N ASP A 33 -5.19 8.59 16.82
CA ASP A 33 -4.21 9.35 17.59
C ASP A 33 -3.50 10.39 16.72
N ALA A 34 -3.21 10.05 15.46
CA ALA A 34 -2.67 10.97 14.46
C ALA A 34 -3.60 12.19 14.25
N GLN A 35 -4.92 11.97 14.21
CA GLN A 35 -5.94 13.02 14.11
C GLN A 35 -6.00 13.94 15.35
N LYS A 36 -5.50 13.50 16.51
CA LYS A 36 -5.38 14.33 17.71
C LYS A 36 -4.11 15.18 17.70
N GLY A 37 -3.30 15.10 16.65
CA GLY A 37 -2.03 15.82 16.55
C GLY A 37 -0.87 15.12 17.25
N ASN A 38 -0.96 13.80 17.51
CA ASN A 38 0.18 13.05 18.05
C ASN A 38 1.24 12.88 16.93
N PRO A 39 2.42 13.52 17.01
CA PRO A 39 3.45 13.45 15.98
C PRO A 39 3.98 12.03 15.73
N GLU A 40 4.14 11.24 16.79
CA GLU A 40 4.63 9.86 16.69
C GLU A 40 3.61 8.98 15.95
N ALA A 41 2.33 9.07 16.31
CA ALA A 41 1.27 8.33 15.62
C ALA A 41 1.09 8.76 14.15
N GLN A 42 1.32 10.05 13.83
CA GLN A 42 1.33 10.54 12.46
C GLN A 42 2.48 9.93 11.65
N TYR A 43 3.68 9.88 12.23
CA TYR A 43 4.84 9.25 11.62
C TYR A 43 4.64 7.75 11.43
N ASP A 44 4.22 7.03 12.47
CA ASP A 44 3.98 5.59 12.41
C ASP A 44 2.90 5.23 11.38
N LEU A 45 1.83 6.04 11.30
CA LEU A 45 0.81 5.87 10.27
C LEU A 45 1.41 6.07 8.88
N ALA A 46 2.21 7.12 8.66
CA ALA A 46 2.89 7.32 7.39
C ALA A 46 3.75 6.07 7.04
N MET A 47 4.64 5.66 7.94
CA MET A 47 5.52 4.52 7.68
C MET A 47 4.75 3.23 7.33
N SER A 48 3.63 2.98 7.99
CA SER A 48 2.77 1.82 7.69
C SER A 48 2.11 1.86 6.29
N LEU A 49 2.06 3.03 5.63
CA LEU A 49 1.45 3.22 4.32
C LEU A 49 2.48 3.21 3.17
N GLN A 50 3.77 3.34 3.49
CA GLN A 50 4.86 3.55 2.54
C GLN A 50 4.87 2.50 1.43
N THR A 51 4.84 1.20 1.77
CA THR A 51 4.96 0.09 0.82
C THR A 51 3.84 0.05 -0.22
N THR A 52 2.68 0.66 0.06
CA THR A 52 1.51 0.67 -0.85
C THR A 52 1.31 2.01 -1.56
N THR A 53 2.20 2.97 -1.31
CA THR A 53 2.13 4.32 -1.84
C THR A 53 2.53 4.35 -3.31
N ASP A 54 1.72 5.02 -4.11
CA ASP A 54 2.07 5.33 -5.50
C ASP A 54 3.09 6.48 -5.54
N MET A 55 4.34 6.14 -5.84
CA MET A 55 5.41 7.11 -5.96
C MET A 55 5.15 8.14 -7.07
N ALA A 56 4.35 7.83 -8.10
CA ALA A 56 4.00 8.79 -9.15
C ALA A 56 3.11 9.93 -8.63
N HIS A 57 2.32 9.63 -7.59
CA HIS A 57 1.43 10.55 -6.90
C HIS A 57 1.84 10.78 -5.45
N LEU A 58 3.15 10.70 -5.17
CA LEU A 58 3.71 10.73 -3.82
C LEU A 58 3.13 11.89 -2.99
N LYS A 59 3.17 13.11 -3.52
CA LYS A 59 2.70 14.32 -2.81
C LYS A 59 1.18 14.38 -2.62
N GLN A 60 0.41 13.51 -3.28
CA GLN A 60 -1.03 13.37 -3.08
C GLN A 60 -1.40 12.11 -2.29
N SER A 61 -0.41 11.38 -1.76
CA SER A 61 -0.61 10.16 -1.00
C SER A 61 -0.84 10.43 0.49
N ASP A 62 -1.51 9.49 1.15
CA ASP A 62 -1.70 9.53 2.59
C ASP A 62 -0.36 9.40 3.35
N PHE A 63 0.60 8.63 2.81
CA PHE A 63 1.96 8.54 3.35
C PHE A 63 2.61 9.92 3.50
N PHE A 64 2.65 10.68 2.40
CA PHE A 64 3.27 11.99 2.40
C PHE A 64 2.51 12.99 3.28
N TYR A 65 1.17 12.95 3.24
CA TYR A 65 0.33 13.79 4.09
C TYR A 65 0.63 13.59 5.59
N TRP A 66 0.62 12.34 6.07
CA TRP A 66 0.84 12.07 7.49
C TRP A 66 2.28 12.35 7.91
N LEU A 67 3.24 12.13 7.03
CA LEU A 67 4.64 12.50 7.26
C LEU A 67 4.80 14.02 7.40
N GLU A 68 4.16 14.81 6.53
CA GLU A 68 4.12 16.27 6.64
C GLU A 68 3.45 16.72 7.95
N GLN A 69 2.37 16.07 8.39
CA GLN A 69 1.73 16.41 9.66
C GLN A 69 2.68 16.16 10.85
N ALA A 70 3.40 15.03 10.86
CA ALA A 70 4.36 14.70 11.91
C ALA A 70 5.50 15.74 11.97
N ALA A 71 6.06 16.10 10.80
CA ALA A 71 7.11 17.10 10.68
C ALA A 71 6.63 18.49 11.16
N ASN A 72 5.42 18.91 10.76
CA ASN A 72 4.81 20.17 11.23
C ASN A 72 4.56 20.18 12.76
N ASN A 73 4.32 19.02 13.36
CA ASN A 73 4.22 18.84 14.81
C ASN A 73 5.59 18.63 15.50
N LYS A 74 6.69 18.97 14.81
CA LYS A 74 8.06 18.97 15.32
C LYS A 74 8.58 17.58 15.69
N TYR A 75 8.19 16.57 14.90
CA TYR A 75 8.82 15.26 14.98
C TYR A 75 10.08 15.26 14.11
N ASP A 76 11.25 15.41 14.75
CA ASP A 76 12.52 15.58 14.04
C ASP A 76 12.81 14.45 13.04
N VAL A 77 12.48 13.21 13.38
CA VAL A 77 12.63 12.04 12.48
C VAL A 77 11.77 12.16 11.23
N ALA A 78 10.54 12.71 11.34
CA ALA A 78 9.69 12.94 10.18
C ALA A 78 10.22 14.09 9.31
N GLN A 79 10.77 15.13 9.94
CA GLN A 79 11.36 16.25 9.22
C GLN A 79 12.58 15.81 8.40
N ASP A 80 13.50 15.05 9.02
CA ASP A 80 14.68 14.51 8.35
C ASP A 80 14.28 13.62 7.15
N LEU A 81 13.34 12.69 7.35
CA LEU A 81 12.86 11.81 6.28
C LEU A 81 12.16 12.58 5.16
N LEU A 82 11.37 13.62 5.50
CA LEU A 82 10.69 14.44 4.50
C LEU A 82 11.70 15.22 3.65
N ASP A 83 12.76 15.76 4.26
CA ASP A 83 13.83 16.47 3.58
C ASP A 83 14.60 15.54 2.63
N ASP A 84 14.93 14.32 3.08
CA ASP A 84 15.57 13.29 2.25
C ASP A 84 14.69 12.91 1.05
N ILE A 85 13.41 12.62 1.27
CA ILE A 85 12.45 12.29 0.21
C ILE A 85 12.37 13.43 -0.82
N LEU A 86 12.28 14.68 -0.38
CA LEU A 86 12.17 15.83 -1.28
C LEU A 86 13.48 16.10 -2.05
N ALA A 87 14.63 15.78 -1.47
CA ALA A 87 15.93 15.90 -2.13
C ALA A 87 16.17 14.79 -3.16
N GLU A 88 15.70 13.57 -2.88
CA GLU A 88 15.96 12.38 -3.69
C GLU A 88 14.85 12.02 -4.68
N TYR A 89 13.67 12.67 -4.59
CA TYR A 89 12.55 12.38 -5.47
C TYR A 89 12.91 12.61 -6.95
N ASP A 90 13.16 11.51 -7.67
CA ASP A 90 13.42 11.50 -9.10
C ASP A 90 12.23 10.91 -9.88
N PRO A 91 11.51 11.72 -10.67
CA PRO A 91 10.45 11.23 -11.55
C PRO A 91 10.91 10.13 -12.53
N LYS A 92 12.21 9.96 -12.80
CA LYS A 92 12.72 8.86 -13.62
C LYS A 92 12.61 7.50 -12.92
N LEU A 93 12.61 7.44 -11.59
CA LEU A 93 12.34 6.21 -10.84
C LEU A 93 10.96 5.64 -11.16
N LEU A 94 10.01 6.49 -11.59
CA LEU A 94 8.68 6.04 -12.02
C LEU A 94 8.75 5.10 -13.22
N GLN A 95 9.73 5.26 -14.11
CA GLN A 95 9.87 4.36 -15.25
C GLN A 95 10.29 2.95 -14.81
N ASP A 96 11.11 2.86 -13.76
CA ASP A 96 11.57 1.58 -13.20
C ASP A 96 10.49 0.92 -12.32
N LEU A 97 9.70 1.72 -11.59
CA LEU A 97 8.60 1.24 -10.74
C LEU A 97 7.32 0.94 -11.51
N ALA A 98 7.11 1.58 -12.66
CA ALA A 98 5.93 1.39 -13.49
C ALA A 98 6.32 1.17 -14.97
N PRO A 99 7.02 0.06 -15.26
CA PRO A 99 7.49 -0.25 -16.61
C PRO A 99 6.32 -0.52 -17.56
N ASN A 100 6.64 -0.63 -18.85
CA ASN A 100 5.70 -1.05 -19.91
C ASN A 100 4.43 -0.18 -20.02
N GLY A 101 4.50 1.08 -19.58
CA GLY A 101 3.35 2.00 -19.58
C GLY A 101 2.29 1.66 -18.53
N SER A 102 2.62 0.82 -17.55
CA SER A 102 1.69 0.35 -16.52
C SER A 102 1.18 1.48 -15.62
N GLN A 103 1.94 2.58 -15.46
CA GLN A 103 1.50 3.74 -14.68
C GLN A 103 0.16 4.27 -15.16
N LYS A 104 -0.09 4.31 -16.47
CA LYS A 104 -1.36 4.80 -17.01
C LYS A 104 -2.57 4.00 -16.50
N ILE A 105 -2.39 2.68 -16.28
CA ILE A 105 -3.43 1.83 -15.71
C ILE A 105 -3.57 2.11 -14.21
N PHE A 106 -2.44 2.32 -13.52
CA PHE A 106 -2.45 2.64 -12.09
C PHE A 106 -3.06 4.03 -11.81
N ASP A 107 -2.88 5.00 -12.70
CA ASP A 107 -3.54 6.31 -12.61
C ASP A 107 -5.07 6.17 -12.64
N GLU A 108 -5.60 5.20 -13.39
CA GLU A 108 -7.04 4.87 -13.37
C GLU A 108 -7.46 4.28 -12.03
N VAL A 109 -6.62 3.44 -11.39
CA VAL A 109 -6.84 2.94 -10.03
C VAL A 109 -6.93 4.12 -9.05
N TYR A 110 -5.97 5.04 -9.12
CA TYR A 110 -5.96 6.23 -8.28
C TYR A 110 -7.23 7.08 -8.43
N GLN A 111 -7.79 7.21 -9.64
CA GLN A 111 -9.09 7.90 -9.82
C GLN A 111 -10.26 7.09 -9.26
N LEU A 112 -10.23 5.77 -9.35
CA LEU A 112 -11.27 4.89 -8.80
C LEU A 112 -11.30 4.90 -7.27
N ASP A 113 -10.14 5.00 -6.62
CA ASP A 113 -10.04 5.09 -5.15
C ASP A 113 -10.70 6.35 -4.58
N LYS A 114 -10.84 7.41 -5.39
CA LYS A 114 -11.52 8.65 -5.00
C LYS A 114 -13.04 8.56 -5.03
N GLN A 115 -13.59 7.52 -5.66
CA GLN A 115 -15.03 7.38 -5.84
C GLN A 115 -15.69 6.91 -4.56
N GLN A 116 -16.87 7.47 -4.25
CA GLN A 116 -17.71 7.00 -3.16
C GLN A 116 -19.10 6.60 -3.70
N PRO A 117 -19.50 5.32 -3.64
CA PRO A 117 -18.72 4.17 -3.15
C PRO A 117 -17.58 3.76 -4.10
N LYS A 118 -16.49 3.21 -3.56
CA LYS A 118 -15.38 2.65 -4.36
C LYS A 118 -15.86 1.46 -5.19
N ASN A 119 -15.39 1.38 -6.43
CA ASN A 119 -15.62 0.21 -7.30
C ASN A 119 -14.48 -0.81 -7.13
N TYR A 120 -14.51 -1.54 -6.01
CA TYR A 120 -13.45 -2.49 -5.63
C TYR A 120 -13.14 -3.54 -6.71
N ALA A 121 -14.17 -4.09 -7.36
CA ALA A 121 -13.99 -5.10 -8.40
C ALA A 121 -13.21 -4.55 -9.60
N LEU A 122 -13.48 -3.32 -10.01
CA LEU A 122 -12.76 -2.66 -11.09
C LEU A 122 -11.34 -2.28 -10.65
N ILE A 123 -11.15 -1.82 -9.42
CA ILE A 123 -9.82 -1.55 -8.84
C ILE A 123 -8.96 -2.81 -8.89
N VAL A 124 -9.44 -3.96 -8.39
CA VAL A 124 -8.71 -5.23 -8.48
C VAL A 124 -8.40 -5.59 -9.93
N SER A 125 -9.36 -5.47 -10.84
CA SER A 125 -9.14 -5.79 -12.26
C SER A 125 -8.02 -4.95 -12.87
N LYS A 126 -7.94 -3.66 -12.52
CA LYS A 126 -6.91 -2.74 -13.01
C LYS A 126 -5.56 -2.97 -12.34
N LEU A 127 -5.54 -3.24 -11.04
CA LEU A 127 -4.33 -3.66 -10.33
C LEU A 127 -3.73 -4.93 -10.95
N LYS A 128 -4.55 -5.92 -11.31
CA LYS A 128 -4.08 -7.13 -12.00
C LYS A 128 -3.44 -6.80 -13.35
N GLN A 129 -4.10 -5.98 -14.17
CA GLN A 129 -3.53 -5.55 -15.46
C GLN A 129 -2.20 -4.81 -15.28
N ALA A 130 -2.10 -3.91 -14.30
CA ALA A 130 -0.86 -3.20 -14.01
C ALA A 130 0.25 -4.13 -13.49
N ALA A 131 -0.10 -5.13 -12.66
CA ALA A 131 0.83 -6.11 -12.12
C ALA A 131 1.39 -7.07 -13.19
N GLU A 132 0.58 -7.48 -14.18
CA GLU A 132 1.07 -8.26 -15.34
C GLU A 132 2.07 -7.47 -16.20
N LEU A 133 2.00 -6.14 -16.13
CA LEU A 133 2.97 -5.22 -16.74
C LEU A 133 4.12 -4.85 -15.80
N GLU A 134 4.24 -5.52 -14.65
CA GLU A 134 5.29 -5.36 -13.65
C GLU A 134 5.24 -4.02 -12.89
N ASN A 135 4.06 -3.44 -12.71
CA ASN A 135 3.91 -2.26 -11.86
C ASN A 135 4.16 -2.60 -10.38
N TYR A 136 5.17 -1.98 -9.79
CA TYR A 136 5.60 -2.17 -8.41
C TYR A 136 4.45 -1.96 -7.42
N THR A 137 3.74 -0.83 -7.52
CA THR A 137 2.68 -0.45 -6.59
C THR A 137 1.49 -1.41 -6.70
N ALA A 138 1.16 -1.84 -7.92
CA ALA A 138 0.10 -2.82 -8.13
C ALA A 138 0.45 -4.19 -7.53
N LEU A 139 1.70 -4.64 -7.69
CA LEU A 139 2.20 -5.87 -7.08
C LEU A 139 2.17 -5.78 -5.55
N ALA A 140 2.62 -4.66 -4.98
CA ALA A 140 2.58 -4.42 -3.54
C ALA A 140 1.13 -4.43 -3.02
N GLN A 141 0.24 -3.65 -3.63
CA GLN A 141 -1.16 -3.58 -3.20
C GLN A 141 -1.89 -4.93 -3.32
N LEU A 142 -1.67 -5.68 -4.40
CA LEU A 142 -2.24 -7.02 -4.52
C LEU A 142 -1.68 -7.99 -3.48
N SER A 143 -0.40 -7.86 -3.11
CA SER A 143 0.19 -8.68 -2.05
C SER A 143 -0.56 -8.46 -0.73
N TRP A 144 -0.79 -7.21 -0.34
CA TRP A 144 -1.59 -6.86 0.84
C TRP A 144 -3.06 -7.29 0.71
N ILE A 145 -3.69 -7.08 -0.45
CA ILE A 145 -5.08 -7.50 -0.68
C ILE A 145 -5.25 -9.02 -0.53
N TYR A 146 -4.32 -9.84 -1.02
CA TYR A 146 -4.39 -11.29 -0.85
C TYR A 146 -3.98 -11.74 0.56
N GLY A 147 -3.06 -11.00 1.18
CA GLY A 147 -2.39 -11.35 2.44
C GLY A 147 -3.13 -10.91 3.70
N ASP A 148 -4.11 -10.02 3.58
CA ASP A 148 -4.98 -9.58 4.67
C ASP A 148 -6.43 -10.03 4.41
N SER A 149 -7.04 -10.70 5.40
CA SER A 149 -8.35 -11.32 5.24
C SER A 149 -9.50 -10.30 5.07
N ARG A 150 -9.34 -9.10 5.63
CA ARG A 150 -10.33 -8.03 5.56
C ARG A 150 -10.22 -7.29 4.23
N LEU A 151 -9.01 -6.99 3.76
CA LEU A 151 -8.79 -6.46 2.42
C LEU A 151 -9.29 -7.44 1.36
N ALA A 152 -8.95 -8.73 1.47
CA ALA A 152 -9.45 -9.76 0.56
C ALA A 152 -10.98 -9.73 0.48
N LYS A 153 -11.66 -9.63 1.62
CA LYS A 153 -13.12 -9.52 1.71
C LYS A 153 -13.66 -8.23 1.06
N ASN A 154 -13.08 -7.07 1.38
CA ASN A 154 -13.52 -5.78 0.83
C ASN A 154 -13.33 -5.72 -0.69
N TYR A 155 -12.19 -6.23 -1.17
CA TYR A 155 -11.80 -6.24 -2.57
C TYR A 155 -12.39 -7.42 -3.37
N GLY A 156 -13.15 -8.31 -2.71
CA GLY A 156 -13.87 -9.39 -3.37
C GLY A 156 -12.96 -10.48 -3.95
N VAL A 157 -11.82 -10.75 -3.32
CA VAL A 157 -10.90 -11.82 -3.71
C VAL A 157 -10.76 -12.88 -2.61
N ALA A 158 -10.28 -14.06 -2.96
CA ALA A 158 -9.95 -15.10 -1.98
C ALA A 158 -8.68 -14.72 -1.22
N PHE A 159 -8.76 -14.70 0.11
CA PHE A 159 -7.59 -14.61 0.99
C PHE A 159 -6.62 -15.76 0.72
N SER A 160 -5.34 -15.46 0.53
CA SER A 160 -4.31 -16.45 0.21
C SER A 160 -2.92 -15.90 0.53
N THR A 161 -2.38 -16.33 1.68
CA THR A 161 -1.03 -15.97 2.12
C THR A 161 0.05 -16.43 1.14
N ILE A 162 -0.13 -17.59 0.48
CA ILE A 162 0.84 -18.06 -0.51
C ILE A 162 0.85 -17.21 -1.79
N LYS A 163 -0.31 -16.70 -2.23
CA LYS A 163 -0.37 -15.75 -3.36
C LYS A 163 0.24 -14.41 -2.97
N ALA A 164 -0.07 -13.91 -1.78
CA ALA A 164 0.54 -12.69 -1.23
C ALA A 164 2.06 -12.78 -1.15
N CYS A 165 2.57 -13.84 -0.53
CA CYS A 165 4.01 -14.12 -0.42
C CYS A 165 4.68 -14.21 -1.78
N THR A 166 4.06 -14.90 -2.74
CA THR A 166 4.61 -15.06 -4.09
C THR A 166 4.69 -13.72 -4.82
N LEU A 167 3.64 -12.89 -4.74
CA LEU A 167 3.64 -11.55 -5.33
C LEU A 167 4.68 -10.64 -4.69
N ALA A 168 4.76 -10.63 -3.35
CA ALA A 168 5.75 -9.84 -2.62
C ALA A 168 7.18 -10.28 -2.96
N THR A 169 7.43 -11.59 -2.98
CA THR A 169 8.71 -12.16 -3.39
C THR A 169 9.06 -11.76 -4.84
N TYR A 170 8.09 -11.85 -5.75
CA TYR A 170 8.29 -11.46 -7.14
C TYR A 170 8.61 -9.97 -7.28
N ASN A 171 7.86 -9.10 -6.60
CA ASN A 171 8.08 -7.67 -6.56
C ASN A 171 9.49 -7.35 -6.03
N ASN A 172 9.89 -8.01 -4.94
CA ASN A 172 11.22 -7.83 -4.34
C ASN A 172 12.36 -8.35 -5.25
N LEU A 173 12.16 -9.45 -5.98
CA LEU A 173 13.11 -9.95 -6.99
C LEU A 173 13.28 -9.02 -8.20
N ARG A 174 12.36 -8.07 -8.39
CA ARG A 174 12.33 -7.14 -9.51
C ARG A 174 12.83 -5.74 -9.13
N HIS A 175 12.47 -5.26 -7.95
CA HIS A 175 12.72 -3.88 -7.51
C HIS A 175 13.63 -3.79 -6.27
N GLY A 176 13.64 -4.79 -5.38
CA GLY A 176 14.60 -4.88 -4.28
C GLY A 176 14.23 -4.18 -2.97
N ASP A 177 13.03 -3.59 -2.88
CA ASP A 177 12.71 -2.60 -1.84
C ASP A 177 11.65 -3.03 -0.81
N ILE A 178 11.15 -4.29 -0.84
CA ILE A 178 10.24 -4.73 0.22
C ILE A 178 11.06 -5.11 1.45
N ASN A 179 10.81 -4.41 2.56
CA ASN A 179 11.51 -4.65 3.81
C ASN A 179 11.24 -6.06 4.37
N LYS A 180 12.12 -6.52 5.27
CA LYS A 180 12.06 -7.88 5.81
C LYS A 180 10.79 -8.14 6.62
N GLU A 181 10.29 -7.15 7.36
CA GLU A 181 9.12 -7.29 8.23
C GLU A 181 7.83 -7.44 7.41
N ASP A 182 7.66 -6.64 6.36
CA ASP A 182 6.57 -6.74 5.39
C ASP A 182 6.62 -8.09 4.67
N MET A 183 7.81 -8.54 4.26
CA MET A 183 7.99 -9.87 3.67
C MET A 183 7.59 -10.97 4.65
N GLU A 184 7.98 -10.86 5.93
CA GLU A 184 7.61 -11.80 6.98
C GLU A 184 6.09 -11.84 7.15
N TYR A 185 5.44 -10.68 7.28
CA TYR A 185 3.99 -10.56 7.43
C TYR A 185 3.24 -11.14 6.23
N LEU A 186 3.60 -10.75 5.00
CA LEU A 186 2.94 -11.21 3.78
C LEU A 186 3.16 -12.71 3.52
N CYS A 187 4.27 -13.27 4.01
CA CYS A 187 4.59 -14.69 3.86
C CYS A 187 4.12 -15.60 5.00
N SER A 188 3.82 -15.07 6.18
CA SER A 188 3.16 -15.81 7.25
C SER A 188 1.63 -15.63 7.23
N GLY A 189 1.15 -14.46 6.83
CA GLY A 189 -0.17 -13.93 7.15
C GLY A 189 -0.49 -14.04 8.65
N ASP A 190 -1.79 -13.96 8.97
CA ASP A 190 -2.32 -14.17 10.34
C ASP A 190 -2.52 -15.65 10.71
N VAL A 191 -2.21 -16.58 9.78
CA VAL A 191 -2.79 -17.94 9.80
C VAL A 191 -1.76 -19.05 9.68
N LEU A 192 -0.57 -18.80 9.10
CA LEU A 192 0.45 -19.85 9.03
C LEU A 192 1.21 -19.96 10.35
N ASN A 193 1.40 -21.20 10.81
CA ASN A 193 2.32 -21.47 11.91
C ASN A 193 3.76 -21.13 11.44
N ARG A 194 4.57 -20.50 12.30
CA ARG A 194 5.99 -20.19 12.01
C ARG A 194 6.78 -21.41 11.51
N ALA A 195 6.36 -22.63 11.90
CA ALA A 195 6.97 -23.88 11.43
C ALA A 195 6.81 -24.13 9.92
N ASP A 196 5.74 -23.65 9.29
CA ASP A 196 5.42 -23.90 7.88
C ASP A 196 6.02 -22.84 6.94
N TRP A 197 6.49 -21.73 7.51
CA TRP A 197 7.02 -20.58 6.77
C TRP A 197 8.18 -20.92 5.82
N PRO A 198 9.19 -21.74 6.19
CA PRO A 198 10.28 -22.08 5.27
C PRO A 198 9.79 -22.79 3.99
N GLN A 199 8.72 -23.59 4.10
CA GLN A 199 8.17 -24.31 2.96
C GLN A 199 7.35 -23.37 2.07
N ALA A 200 6.54 -22.50 2.67
CA ALA A 200 5.79 -21.46 1.96
C ALA A 200 6.74 -20.52 1.21
N GLN A 201 7.81 -20.04 1.87
CA GLN A 201 8.82 -19.18 1.24
C GLN A 201 9.53 -19.89 0.08
N LYS A 202 9.86 -21.19 0.23
CA LYS A 202 10.49 -21.96 -0.85
C LYS A 202 9.56 -22.08 -2.06
N LEU A 203 8.27 -22.33 -1.84
CA LEU A 203 7.27 -22.39 -2.91
C LEU A 203 7.09 -21.01 -3.58
N ALA A 204 6.96 -19.95 -2.78
CA ALA A 204 6.84 -18.58 -3.26
C ALA A 204 8.07 -18.17 -4.08
N ASN A 205 9.29 -18.45 -3.60
CA ASN A 205 10.53 -18.19 -4.34
C ASN A 205 10.57 -18.91 -5.68
N LYS A 206 10.17 -20.19 -5.70
CA LYS A 206 10.12 -20.97 -6.95
C LYS A 206 9.12 -20.35 -7.93
N MET A 207 7.91 -20.06 -7.46
CA MET A 207 6.86 -19.51 -8.31
C MET A 207 7.19 -18.10 -8.79
N ALA A 208 7.74 -17.24 -7.93
CA ALA A 208 8.21 -15.90 -8.29
C ALA A 208 9.31 -15.95 -9.36
N ALA A 209 10.21 -16.93 -9.29
CA ALA A 209 11.21 -17.15 -10.33
C ALA A 209 10.58 -17.59 -11.67
N GLU A 210 9.53 -18.42 -11.64
CA GLU A 210 8.77 -18.80 -12.84
C GLU A 210 8.01 -17.60 -13.45
N ILE A 211 7.37 -16.78 -12.61
CA ILE A 211 6.70 -15.54 -13.00
C ILE A 211 7.70 -14.58 -13.66
N LYS A 212 8.91 -14.43 -13.09
CA LYS A 212 9.97 -13.59 -13.67
C LYS A 212 10.35 -13.99 -15.10
N GLN A 213 10.23 -15.27 -15.46
CA GLN A 213 10.46 -15.73 -16.84
C GLN A 213 9.26 -15.46 -17.76
N LYS A 214 8.05 -15.33 -17.22
CA LYS A 214 6.80 -15.13 -17.97
C LYS A 214 5.84 -14.17 -17.25
N PRO A 215 6.14 -12.86 -17.17
CA PRO A 215 5.34 -11.91 -16.38
C PRO A 215 3.87 -11.83 -16.82
N THR A 216 3.59 -11.98 -18.12
CA THR A 216 2.23 -11.97 -18.67
C THR A 216 1.39 -13.19 -18.26
N ALA A 217 2.01 -14.22 -17.69
CA ALA A 217 1.33 -15.40 -17.16
C ALA A 217 1.12 -15.32 -15.64
N LEU A 218 1.42 -14.18 -15.00
CA LEU A 218 1.45 -14.01 -13.54
C LEU A 218 0.23 -14.59 -12.83
N PHE A 219 -1.00 -14.21 -13.21
CA PHE A 219 -2.18 -14.75 -12.51
C PHE A 219 -2.48 -16.21 -12.84
N SER A 220 -2.17 -16.67 -14.06
CA SER A 220 -2.32 -18.08 -14.41
C SER A 220 -1.37 -19.00 -13.62
N LEU A 221 -0.20 -18.47 -13.23
CA LEU A 221 0.78 -19.14 -12.36
C LEU A 221 0.35 -19.06 -10.90
N LEU A 222 -0.11 -17.90 -10.43
CA LEU A 222 -0.64 -17.74 -9.07
C LEU A 222 -1.84 -18.64 -8.80
N ASP A 223 -2.72 -18.85 -9.77
CA ASP A 223 -3.90 -19.71 -9.61
C ASP A 223 -3.57 -21.21 -9.51
N GLN A 224 -2.32 -21.60 -9.76
CA GLN A 224 -1.83 -22.96 -9.49
C GLN A 224 -1.48 -23.17 -8.02
N LEU A 225 -1.25 -22.08 -7.27
CA LEU A 225 -1.02 -22.10 -5.84
C LEU A 225 -2.36 -22.33 -5.12
N LYS A 226 -2.46 -23.47 -4.43
CA LYS A 226 -3.61 -23.86 -3.62
C LYS A 226 -3.22 -23.88 -2.15
#